data_AF-K7AEB6-F1
#
_entry.id   AF-K7AEB6-F1
#
_cell.length_a   1.000
_cell.length_b   1.000
_cell.length_c   1.000
_cell.angle_alpha   90.00
_cell.angle_beta   90.00
_cell.angle_gamma   90.00
#
_symmetry.space_group_name_H-M   'P 1'
#
loop_
_entity.id
_entity.type
_entity.pdbx_description
1 polymer ?
#
loop_
_entity_poly.entity_id
_entity_poly.type
_entity_poly.pdbx_seq_one_letter_code
_entity_poly.pdbx_strand_id
1 'polypeptide(L)' 'MLPVLADHIENVIDIINKIHGDLAYNILDVQMENGHVIEAIRNIEHVTTVRLID' A
#
# COMPACT_ATOMS: atom_id res chain seq x y z
N MET A 1 -8.36 3.52 -5.46
CA MET A 1 -7.09 3.12 -4.80
C MET A 1 -7.25 2.86 -3.31
N LEU A 2 -8.17 3.52 -2.59
CA LEU A 2 -8.46 3.24 -1.17
C LEU A 2 -9.22 1.92 -0.84
N PRO A 3 -10.14 1.38 -1.67
CA PRO A 3 -11.09 0.34 -1.18
C PRO A 3 -10.44 -0.98 -0.73
N VAL A 4 -9.40 -1.46 -1.42
CA VAL A 4 -8.76 -2.74 -1.03
C VAL A 4 -7.94 -2.62 0.25
N LEU A 5 -7.32 -1.47 0.48
CA LEU A 5 -6.56 -1.24 1.70
C LEU A 5 -7.48 -1.12 2.90
N ALA A 6 -8.72 -0.65 2.73
CA ALA A 6 -9.68 -0.45 3.81
C ALA A 6 -10.03 -1.71 4.59
N ASP A 7 -10.05 -2.88 3.94
CA ASP A 7 -10.28 -4.16 4.61
C ASP A 7 -9.02 -4.66 5.37
N HIS A 8 -7.86 -4.03 5.15
CA HIS A 8 -6.57 -4.35 5.77
C HIS A 8 -6.01 -3.15 6.58
N ILE A 9 -6.83 -2.10 6.80
CA ILE A 9 -6.42 -0.78 7.33
C ILE A 9 -6.06 -0.82 8.81
N GLU A 10 -6.46 -1.85 9.56
CA GLU A 10 -6.27 -1.92 11.02
C GLU A 10 -4.80 -1.74 11.46
N ASN A 11 -3.87 -1.99 10.55
CA ASN A 11 -2.43 -1.93 10.78
C ASN A 11 -1.73 -0.74 10.11
N VAL A 12 -2.46 0.27 9.59
CA VAL A 12 -1.85 1.41 8.92
C VAL A 12 -1.63 2.56 9.89
N ILE A 13 -0.37 3.01 10.02
CA ILE A 13 0.06 4.11 10.88
C ILE A 13 -0.10 5.44 10.14
N ASP A 14 0.36 5.51 8.89
CA ASP A 14 0.28 6.71 8.07
C ASP A 14 0.12 6.35 6.57
N ILE A 15 -0.51 7.24 5.81
CA ILE A 15 -0.71 7.11 4.37
C ILE A 15 -0.43 8.44 3.70
N ILE A 16 0.52 8.42 2.76
CA ILE A 16 0.78 9.53 1.85
C ILE A 16 0.45 9.09 0.43
N ASN A 17 -0.49 9.80 -0.19
CA ASN A 17 -0.79 9.68 -1.61
C ASN A 17 -0.03 10.76 -2.36
N LYS A 18 0.77 10.38 -3.35
CA LYS A 18 1.51 11.33 -4.19
C LYS A 18 1.36 11.01 -5.67
N ILE A 19 1.17 12.07 -6.44
CA ILE A 19 1.10 12.04 -7.88
C ILE A 19 2.31 12.82 -8.42
N HIS A 20 3.02 12.25 -9.38
CA HIS A 20 4.12 12.91 -10.06
C HIS A 20 4.06 12.61 -11.55
N GLY A 21 3.67 13.61 -12.35
CA GLY A 21 3.32 13.40 -13.76
C GLY A 21 2.20 12.37 -13.85
N ASP A 22 2.42 11.31 -14.62
CA ASP A 22 1.45 10.23 -14.83
C ASP A 22 1.56 9.08 -13.81
N LEU A 23 2.45 9.21 -12.82
CA LEU A 23 2.65 8.18 -11.80
C LEU A 23 1.93 8.55 -10.50
N ALA A 24 1.06 7.65 -10.03
CA ALA A 24 0.51 7.69 -8.69
C ALA A 24 1.21 6.65 -7.81
N TYR A 25 1.66 7.04 -6.63
CA TYR A 25 2.20 6.14 -5.62
C TYR A 25 1.60 6.43 -4.24
N ASN A 26 1.40 5.36 -3.49
CA ASN A 26 1.15 5.44 -2.06
C ASN A 26 2.43 5.10 -1.32
N ILE A 27 2.69 5.85 -0.26
CA ILE A 27 3.64 5.48 0.78
C ILE A 27 2.77 5.17 1.99
N LEU A 28 2.86 3.94 2.47
CA LEU A 28 2.13 3.48 3.65
C LEU A 28 3.15 3.13 4.73
N ASP A 29 2.96 3.68 5.92
CA ASP A 29 3.60 3.19 7.13
C ASP A 29 2.63 2.20 7.78
N VAL A 30 3.09 0.98 8.03
CA VAL A 30 2.25 -0.13 8.46
C VAL A 30 2.90 -0.91 9.59
N GLN A 31 2.11 -1.25 10.59
CA GLN A 31 2.49 -2.17 11.64
C GLN A 31 2.26 -3.60 11.16
N MET A 32 3.26 -4.20 10.53
CA MET A 32 3.15 -5.55 10.00
C MET A 32 3.45 -6.60 11.06
N GLU A 33 2.44 -7.34 11.51
CA GLU A 33 2.67 -8.57 12.29
C GLU A 33 3.20 -9.72 11.40
N ASN A 34 2.86 -9.72 10.10
CA ASN A 34 3.28 -10.72 9.12
C ASN A 34 3.26 -10.16 7.68
N GLY A 35 4.04 -10.76 6.78
CA GLY A 35 4.26 -10.31 5.38
C GLY A 35 3.04 -10.26 4.45
N HIS A 36 1.84 -10.57 4.96
CA HIS A 36 0.61 -10.72 4.18
C HIS A 36 0.14 -9.42 3.52
N VAL A 37 0.39 -8.26 4.15
CA VAL A 37 -0.02 -6.96 3.61
C VAL A 37 0.66 -6.66 2.27
N ILE A 38 1.94 -7.01 2.12
CA ILE A 38 2.69 -6.79 0.88
C ILE A 38 2.05 -7.58 -0.27
N GLU A 39 1.75 -8.85 -0.04
CA GLU A 39 1.14 -9.72 -1.06
C GLU A 39 -0.30 -9.30 -1.39
N ALA A 40 -1.08 -8.86 -0.39
CA ALA A 40 -2.40 -8.29 -0.64
C ALA A 40 -2.33 -7.07 -1.57
N ILE A 41 -1.37 -6.17 -1.34
CA ILE A 41 -1.19 -4.96 -2.17
C ILE A 41 -0.71 -5.33 -3.58
N ARG A 42 0.20 -6.30 -3.74
CA ARG A 42 0.67 -6.76 -5.06
C ARG A 42 -0.45 -7.30 -5.94
N ASN A 43 -1.49 -7.88 -5.35
CA ASN A 43 -2.60 -8.49 -6.09
C ASN A 43 -3.71 -7.50 -6.47
N ILE A 44 -3.60 -6.21 -6.11
CA ILE A 44 -4.57 -5.18 -6.50
C ILE A 44 -4.43 -4.88 -7.99
N GLU A 45 -5.56 -4.83 -8.69
CA GLU A 45 -5.62 -4.44 -10.10
C GLU A 45 -4.95 -3.07 -10.32
N HIS A 46 -4.07 -2.99 -11.33
CA HIS A 46 -3.27 -1.82 -11.69
C HIS A 46 -2.13 -1.44 -10.74
N VAL A 47 -1.89 -2.18 -9.64
CA VAL A 47 -0.63 -2.04 -8.89
C VAL A 47 0.50 -2.64 -9.71
N THR A 48 1.43 -1.79 -10.13
CA THR A 48 2.56 -2.18 -10.97
C THR A 48 3.80 -2.56 -10.16
N THR A 49 3.98 -2.03 -8.96
CA THR A 49 5.15 -2.31 -8.12
C THR A 49 4.83 -2.09 -6.64
N VAL A 50 5.33 -2.98 -5.79
CA VAL A 50 5.33 -2.83 -4.33
C VAL A 50 6.75 -3.06 -3.82
N ARG A 51 7.24 -2.14 -3.00
CA ARG A 51 8.55 -2.21 -2.35
C ARG A 51 8.37 -2.05 -0.84
N LEU A 52 8.96 -2.96 -0.08
CA LEU A 52 9.17 -2.78 1.35
C LEU A 52 10.43 -1.94 1.56
N ILE A 53 10.37 -0.98 2.47
CA ILE A 53 11.49 -0.13 2.88
C ILE A 53 11.68 -0.36 4.38
N ASP A 54 12.87 -0.82 4.79
CA ASP A 54 13.28 -1.14 6.16
C ASP A 54 14.32 -0.15 6.72
#